data_AF-A0A1B2JB42-F1
#
_entry.id   AF-A0A1B2JB42-F1
#
_cell.length_a   1.000
_cell.length_b   1.000
_cell.length_c   1.000
_cell.angle_alpha   90.00
_cell.angle_beta   90.00
_cell.angle_gamma   90.00
#
_symmetry.space_group_name_H-M   'P 1'
#
loop_
_entity.id
_entity.type
_entity.pdbx_description
1 polymer ?
#
loop_
_entity_poly.entity_id
_entity_poly.type
_entity_poly.pdbx_seq_one_letter_code
_entity_poly.pdbx_strand_id
1 'polypeptide(L)'
;MPRSFYSDDEEVLPTPGRNEPIDPKLENSESPNLHNLTFLHGMAIRTSPLLEKYSSKARQLLLEKYTLIDAELATQKSALNNEWSITKEKYNSIVVEPLLPSVIGILTTVLATGVAVSKRGIVVRTFIPAFAGVFVYRQTMPLSYQNSVKFLVEQEARVPEFHEARIEAVNQLHSLQADVSKATAEGNAALTRQIHSLRASIKELFK
;
A
#
# COMPACT_ATOMS: atom_id res chain seq x y z
N MET A 1 64.10 -54.58 -23.24
CA MET A 1 62.91 -54.29 -22.41
C MET A 1 63.40 -54.02 -21.00
N PRO A 2 63.26 -52.79 -20.46
CA PRO A 2 63.67 -52.49 -19.10
C PRO A 2 62.63 -53.09 -18.12
N ARG A 3 63.09 -53.75 -17.05
CA ARG A 3 62.25 -54.22 -15.94
C ARG A 3 61.93 -53.03 -15.04
N SER A 4 60.66 -52.67 -14.88
CA SER A 4 60.23 -51.66 -13.91
C SER A 4 60.33 -52.27 -12.50
N PHE A 5 61.27 -51.77 -11.70
CA PHE A 5 61.48 -52.21 -10.31
C PHE A 5 60.44 -51.66 -9.32
N TYR A 6 59.56 -50.76 -9.76
CA TYR A 6 58.65 -50.01 -8.87
C TYR A 6 57.16 -50.32 -9.10
N SER A 7 56.83 -51.47 -9.69
CA SER A 7 55.43 -51.82 -9.98
C SER A 7 54.75 -52.70 -8.93
N ASP A 8 55.47 -53.23 -7.93
CA ASP A 8 54.94 -54.23 -6.99
C ASP A 8 54.84 -53.75 -5.53
N ASP A 9 55.15 -52.48 -5.23
CA ASP A 9 54.94 -51.94 -3.88
C ASP A 9 53.48 -51.46 -3.73
N GLU A 10 52.54 -52.41 -3.66
CA GLU A 10 51.24 -52.14 -3.05
C GLU A 10 51.48 -51.79 -1.57
N GLU A 11 50.89 -50.69 -1.10
CA GLU A 11 51.08 -50.15 0.24
C GLU A 11 50.45 -51.10 1.28
N VAL A 12 51.19 -52.14 1.69
CA VAL A 12 50.78 -53.06 2.76
C VAL A 12 50.91 -52.33 4.07
N LEU A 13 49.80 -51.83 4.61
CA LEU A 13 49.75 -51.23 5.95
C LEU A 13 49.92 -52.33 7.00
N PRO A 14 51.05 -52.41 7.72
CA PRO A 14 51.25 -53.47 8.69
C PRO A 14 50.48 -53.17 9.99
N THR A 15 49.73 -54.15 10.48
CA THR A 15 49.14 -54.12 11.82
C THR A 15 50.27 -54.27 12.86
N PRO A 16 50.28 -53.51 13.97
CA PRO A 16 51.33 -53.59 14.97
C PRO A 16 51.48 -55.02 15.51
N GLY A 17 52.64 -55.64 15.33
CA GLY A 17 52.97 -56.96 15.87
C GLY A 17 52.87 -58.14 14.88
N ARG A 18 52.59 -57.91 13.59
CA ARG A 18 52.66 -58.97 12.57
C ARG A 18 53.18 -58.42 11.23
N ASN A 19 54.13 -59.14 10.62
CA ASN A 19 54.72 -58.79 9.32
C ASN A 19 54.04 -59.50 8.14
N GLU A 20 52.88 -60.13 8.38
CA GLU A 20 52.12 -60.86 7.38
C GLU A 20 50.84 -60.08 7.05
N PRO A 21 50.41 -60.05 5.77
CA PRO A 21 49.12 -59.48 5.40
C PRO A 21 48.00 -60.19 6.15
N ILE A 22 46.97 -59.43 6.54
CA ILE A 22 45.79 -59.98 7.21
C ILE A 22 45.11 -61.00 6.28
N ASP A 23 44.71 -62.14 6.82
CA ASP A 23 43.95 -63.13 6.06
C ASP A 23 42.62 -62.49 5.62
N PRO A 24 42.26 -62.48 4.32
CA PRO A 24 41.06 -61.82 3.82
C PRO A 24 39.77 -62.30 4.51
N LYS A 25 39.77 -63.49 5.12
CA LYS A 25 38.64 -63.96 5.94
C LYS A 25 38.55 -63.25 7.31
N LEU A 26 39.70 -62.96 7.94
CA LEU A 26 39.75 -62.21 9.19
C LEU A 26 39.47 -60.73 8.98
N GLU A 27 39.95 -60.16 7.88
CA GLU A 27 39.67 -58.76 7.51
C GLU A 27 38.16 -58.51 7.42
N ASN A 28 37.40 -59.43 6.82
CA ASN A 28 35.94 -59.34 6.74
C ASN A 28 35.21 -59.57 8.08
N SER A 29 35.80 -60.29 9.04
CA SER A 29 35.18 -60.59 10.34
C SER A 29 35.57 -59.62 11.46
N GLU A 30 36.80 -59.11 11.43
CA GLU A 30 37.35 -58.16 12.41
C GLU A 30 37.17 -56.70 11.99
N SER A 31 36.89 -56.44 10.70
CA SER A 31 36.28 -55.18 10.28
C SER A 31 34.79 -55.27 10.59
N PRO A 32 34.27 -54.61 11.64
CA PRO A 32 32.84 -54.55 11.83
C PRO A 32 32.31 -53.58 10.79
N ASN A 33 32.02 -54.08 9.59
CA ASN A 33 31.30 -53.42 8.50
C ASN A 33 31.42 -51.89 8.52
N LEU A 34 32.52 -51.37 7.97
CA LEU A 34 32.69 -49.95 7.63
C LEU A 34 31.55 -49.37 6.77
N HIS A 35 30.66 -50.22 6.24
CA HIS A 35 29.57 -49.83 5.35
C HIS A 35 28.59 -48.79 5.91
N ASN A 36 28.46 -48.61 7.23
CA ASN A 36 27.58 -47.60 7.85
C ASN A 36 28.28 -46.74 8.92
N LEU A 37 29.61 -46.59 8.83
CA LEU A 37 30.38 -45.80 9.79
C LEU A 37 30.69 -44.44 9.16
N THR A 38 29.96 -43.41 9.58
CA THR A 38 30.17 -42.04 9.08
C THR A 38 30.88 -41.22 10.15
N PHE A 39 32.00 -40.60 9.79
CA PHE A 39 32.72 -39.70 10.69
C PHE A 39 32.13 -38.30 10.59
N LEU A 40 31.50 -37.83 11.68
CA LEU A 40 30.96 -36.48 11.78
C LEU A 40 31.68 -35.76 12.92
N HIS A 41 32.40 -34.67 12.61
CA HIS A 41 33.16 -33.86 13.58
C HIS A 41 34.12 -34.69 14.46
N GLY A 42 34.86 -35.62 13.86
CA GLY A 42 35.83 -36.47 14.57
C GLY A 42 35.22 -37.60 15.40
N MET A 43 33.90 -37.78 15.39
CA MET A 43 33.20 -38.89 16.06
C MET A 43 32.72 -39.92 15.02
N ALA A 44 32.97 -41.20 15.29
CA ALA A 44 32.46 -42.32 14.50
C ALA A 44 31.00 -42.61 14.89
N ILE A 45 30.05 -42.34 14.00
CA ILE A 45 28.62 -42.60 14.23
C ILE A 45 28.22 -43.82 13.40
N ARG A 46 27.57 -44.78 14.08
CA ARG A 46 26.93 -45.94 13.45
C ARG A 46 25.45 -45.65 13.28
N THR A 47 24.99 -45.42 12.05
CA THR A 47 23.57 -45.22 11.75
C THR A 47 22.92 -46.51 11.26
N SER A 48 21.67 -46.75 11.68
CA SER A 48 20.84 -47.79 11.08
C SER A 48 20.21 -47.25 9.79
N PRO A 49 20.36 -47.92 8.64
CA PRO A 49 19.91 -47.40 7.34
C PRO A 49 18.39 -47.15 7.28
N LEU A 50 17.60 -47.91 8.05
CA LEU A 50 16.16 -47.67 8.17
C LEU A 50 15.86 -46.38 8.94
N LEU A 51 16.54 -46.18 10.07
CA LEU A 51 16.33 -45.01 10.92
C LEU A 51 16.77 -43.73 10.20
N GLU A 52 17.89 -43.80 9.47
CA GLU A 52 18.40 -42.69 8.66
C GLU A 52 17.43 -42.32 7.54
N LYS A 53 16.85 -43.31 6.84
CA LYS A 53 15.87 -43.07 5.78
C LYS A 53 14.60 -42.38 6.29
N TYR A 54 14.07 -42.78 7.45
CA TYR A 54 12.87 -42.12 7.99
C TYR A 54 13.18 -40.78 8.65
N SER A 55 14.32 -40.66 9.35
CA SER A 55 14.77 -39.41 9.98
C SER A 55 15.08 -38.33 8.94
N SER A 56 15.81 -38.69 7.87
CA SER A 56 16.10 -37.77 6.77
C SER A 56 14.83 -37.29 6.07
N LYS A 57 13.88 -38.19 5.79
CA LYS A 57 12.57 -37.82 5.23
C LYS A 57 11.77 -36.91 6.16
N ALA A 58 11.71 -37.23 7.45
CA ALA A 58 11.01 -36.39 8.43
C ALA A 58 11.65 -35.00 8.49
N ARG A 59 12.98 -34.91 8.52
CA ARG A 59 13.72 -33.65 8.50
C ARG A 59 13.48 -32.86 7.22
N GLN A 60 13.50 -33.51 6.06
CA GLN A 60 13.22 -32.87 4.77
C GLN A 60 11.81 -32.31 4.74
N LEU A 61 10.80 -33.09 5.15
CA LEU A 61 9.42 -32.61 5.22
C LEU A 61 9.25 -31.42 6.18
N LEU A 62 9.87 -31.47 7.35
CA LEU A 62 9.83 -30.34 8.30
C LEU A 62 10.49 -29.10 7.72
N LEU A 63 11.64 -29.26 7.06
CA LEU A 63 12.38 -28.16 6.46
C LEU A 63 11.61 -27.56 5.27
N GLU A 64 11.00 -28.39 4.42
CA GLU A 64 10.13 -27.94 3.33
C GLU A 64 8.91 -27.17 3.84
N LYS A 65 8.25 -27.67 4.89
CA LYS A 65 7.09 -26.96 5.48
C LYS A 65 7.50 -25.66 6.17
N TYR A 66 8.61 -25.67 6.89
CA TYR A 66 9.13 -24.47 7.53
C TYR A 66 9.53 -23.40 6.51
N THR A 67 10.27 -23.79 5.47
CA THR A 67 10.69 -22.86 4.40
C THR A 67 9.51 -22.31 3.60
N LEU A 68 8.47 -23.13 3.35
CA LEU A 68 7.24 -22.65 2.71
C LEU A 68 6.54 -21.59 3.57
N ILE A 69 6.36 -21.85 4.87
CA ILE A 69 5.72 -20.91 5.79
C ILE A 69 6.53 -19.62 5.91
N ASP A 70 7.85 -19.73 6.05
CA ASP A 70 8.74 -18.57 6.14
C ASP A 70 8.66 -17.71 4.86
N ALA A 71 8.64 -18.34 3.68
CA ALA A 71 8.47 -17.65 2.41
C ALA A 71 7.10 -16.98 2.28
N GLU A 72 6.01 -17.64 2.69
CA GLU A 72 4.66 -17.05 2.67
C GLU A 72 4.56 -15.86 3.63
N LEU A 73 5.10 -15.98 4.85
CA LEU A 73 5.13 -14.90 5.83
C LEU A 73 5.98 -13.71 5.35
N ALA A 74 7.14 -13.99 4.76
CA ALA A 74 7.99 -12.95 4.18
C ALA A 74 7.27 -12.22 3.04
N THR A 75 6.54 -12.97 2.19
CA THR A 75 5.76 -12.41 1.08
C THR A 75 4.62 -11.54 1.59
N GLN A 76 3.84 -12.00 2.57
CA GLN A 76 2.75 -11.23 3.16
C GLN A 76 3.28 -9.97 3.86
N LYS A 77 4.37 -10.08 4.62
CA LYS A 77 5.01 -8.93 5.26
C LYS A 77 5.49 -7.90 4.22
N SER A 78 6.07 -8.36 3.12
CA SER A 78 6.50 -7.50 2.02
C SER A 78 5.30 -6.80 1.35
N ALA A 79 4.23 -7.54 1.06
CA ALA A 79 3.01 -7.00 0.49
C ALA A 79 2.38 -5.94 1.40
N LEU A 80 2.24 -6.22 2.70
CA LEU A 80 1.72 -5.27 3.69
C LEU A 80 2.59 -4.01 3.79
N ASN A 81 3.91 -4.16 3.82
CA ASN A 81 4.82 -3.01 3.85
C ASN A 81 4.72 -2.17 2.57
N ASN A 82 4.53 -2.81 1.41
CA ASN A 82 4.35 -2.13 0.14
C ASN A 82 3.01 -1.37 0.11
N GLU A 83 1.92 -2.02 0.50
CA GLU A 83 0.60 -1.38 0.63
C GLU A 83 0.64 -0.22 1.63
N TRP A 84 1.30 -0.40 2.77
CA TRP A 84 1.51 0.66 3.75
C TRP A 84 2.32 1.82 3.18
N SER A 85 3.37 1.54 2.43
CA SER A 85 4.19 2.56 1.78
C SER A 85 3.37 3.33 0.73
N ILE A 86 2.63 2.63 -0.13
CA ILE A 86 1.77 3.23 -1.16
C ILE A 86 0.66 4.06 -0.53
N THR A 87 0.02 3.56 0.53
CA THR A 87 -1.04 4.29 1.23
C THR A 87 -0.49 5.53 1.92
N LYS A 88 0.67 5.45 2.56
CA LYS A 88 1.36 6.60 3.14
C LYS A 88 1.76 7.63 2.09
N GLU A 89 2.28 7.18 0.95
CA GLU A 89 2.64 8.05 -0.18
C GLU A 89 1.41 8.75 -0.76
N LYS A 90 0.33 8.01 -1.01
CA LYS A 90 -0.95 8.57 -1.45
C LYS A 90 -1.50 9.58 -0.44
N TYR A 91 -1.45 9.26 0.86
CA TYR A 91 -1.88 10.18 1.91
C TYR A 91 -1.08 11.48 1.87
N ASN A 92 0.25 11.40 1.80
CA ASN A 92 1.13 12.57 1.71
C ASN A 92 0.92 13.37 0.41
N SER A 93 0.51 12.71 -0.68
CA SER A 93 0.17 13.41 -1.94
C SER A 93 -1.13 14.21 -1.84
N ILE A 94 -2.08 13.75 -1.01
CA ILE A 94 -3.37 14.42 -0.81
C ILE A 94 -3.23 15.52 0.25
N VAL A 95 -2.58 15.24 1.37
CA VAL A 95 -2.42 16.14 2.51
C VAL A 95 -1.03 16.78 2.45
N VAL A 96 -0.97 17.99 1.89
CA VAL A 96 0.28 18.72 1.71
C VAL A 96 0.53 19.72 2.84
N GLU A 97 -0.54 20.28 3.38
CA GLU A 97 -0.49 21.37 4.36
C GLU A 97 -0.46 20.87 5.81
N PRO A 98 0.08 21.66 6.76
CA PRO A 98 0.15 21.27 8.17
C PRO A 98 -1.25 21.09 8.77
N LEU A 99 -1.50 19.91 9.35
CA LEU A 99 -2.81 19.52 9.88
C LEU A 99 -3.23 20.30 11.14
N LEU A 100 -2.29 20.52 12.04
CA LEU A 100 -2.51 21.05 13.39
C LEU A 100 -2.23 22.56 13.43
N PRO A 101 -2.92 23.35 12.61
CA PRO A 101 -3.99 24.18 13.15
C PRO A 101 -5.27 24.19 12.30
N SER A 102 -5.16 23.88 11.02
CA SER A 102 -6.26 23.99 10.05
C SER A 102 -7.38 22.98 10.34
N VAL A 103 -7.06 21.75 10.73
CA VAL A 103 -8.07 20.74 11.10
C VAL A 103 -8.86 21.16 12.33
N ILE A 104 -8.19 21.74 13.32
CA ILE A 104 -8.86 22.27 14.51
C ILE A 104 -9.82 23.39 14.10
N GLY A 105 -9.37 24.32 13.24
CA GLY A 105 -10.22 25.40 12.72
C GLY A 105 -11.44 24.89 11.92
N ILE A 106 -11.26 23.84 11.13
CA ILE A 106 -12.36 23.19 10.40
C ILE A 106 -13.35 22.58 11.40
N LEU A 107 -12.87 21.78 12.35
CA LEU A 107 -13.72 21.11 13.35
C LEU A 107 -14.46 22.11 14.23
N THR A 108 -13.80 23.18 14.71
CA THR A 108 -14.47 24.21 15.50
C THR A 108 -15.54 24.94 14.69
N THR A 109 -15.28 25.22 13.41
CA THR A 109 -16.26 25.87 12.55
C THR A 109 -17.47 24.98 12.28
N VAL A 110 -17.24 23.69 12.00
CA VAL A 110 -18.32 22.69 11.84
C VAL A 110 -19.14 22.58 13.12
N LEU A 111 -18.49 22.51 14.28
CA LEU A 111 -19.18 22.40 15.56
C LEU A 111 -19.99 23.68 15.86
N ALA A 112 -19.40 24.85 15.64
CA ALA A 112 -20.05 26.15 15.87
C ALA A 112 -21.27 26.33 14.95
N THR A 113 -21.15 26.00 13.67
CA THR A 113 -22.29 26.03 12.73
C THR A 113 -23.32 24.97 13.07
N GLY A 114 -22.90 23.80 13.53
CA GLY A 114 -23.80 22.76 14.05
C GLY A 114 -24.65 23.25 15.23
N VAL A 115 -24.03 23.92 16.21
CA VAL A 115 -24.74 24.52 17.34
C VAL A 115 -25.67 25.64 16.88
N ALA A 116 -25.22 26.52 15.97
CA ALA A 116 -26.02 27.62 15.45
C ALA A 116 -27.30 27.16 14.72
N VAL A 117 -27.22 26.02 14.04
CA VAL A 117 -28.29 25.46 13.21
C VAL A 117 -29.07 24.36 13.95
N SER A 118 -28.71 24.05 15.21
CA SER A 118 -29.28 22.96 16.01
C SER A 118 -30.81 22.97 16.13
N LYS A 119 -31.43 24.17 16.13
CA LYS A 119 -32.89 24.36 16.24
C LYS A 119 -33.63 24.40 14.89
N ARG A 120 -32.92 24.27 13.77
CA ARG A 120 -33.53 24.24 12.42
C ARG A 120 -33.93 22.81 12.04
N GLY A 121 -34.66 22.68 10.94
CA GLY A 121 -35.07 21.37 10.41
C GLY A 121 -33.89 20.44 10.14
N ILE A 122 -34.16 19.13 10.11
CA ILE A 122 -33.13 18.08 10.03
C ILE A 122 -32.21 18.23 8.82
N VAL A 123 -32.74 18.66 7.67
CA VAL A 123 -31.97 18.94 6.45
C VAL A 123 -30.93 20.02 6.71
N VAL A 124 -31.36 21.15 7.26
CA VAL A 124 -30.50 22.31 7.54
C VAL A 124 -29.44 21.94 8.58
N ARG A 125 -29.82 21.20 9.61
CA ARG A 125 -28.93 20.74 10.69
C ARG A 125 -27.80 19.84 10.19
N THR A 126 -28.04 19.04 9.15
CA THR A 126 -27.05 18.10 8.62
C THR A 126 -26.17 18.75 7.55
N PHE A 127 -26.77 19.50 6.61
CA PHE A 127 -26.03 20.00 5.45
C PHE A 127 -25.26 21.30 5.72
N ILE A 128 -25.78 22.22 6.53
CA ILE A 128 -25.08 23.51 6.77
C ILE A 128 -23.71 23.31 7.43
N PRO A 129 -23.57 22.50 8.50
CA PRO A 129 -22.27 22.29 9.13
C PRO A 129 -21.27 21.60 8.20
N ALA A 130 -21.73 20.63 7.40
CA ALA A 130 -20.90 19.96 6.40
C ALA A 130 -20.39 20.95 5.34
N PHE A 131 -21.28 21.81 4.82
CA PHE A 131 -20.91 22.83 3.84
C PHE A 131 -19.93 23.85 4.43
N ALA A 132 -20.16 24.29 5.66
CA ALA A 132 -19.25 25.19 6.37
C ALA A 132 -17.86 24.56 6.56
N GLY A 133 -17.80 23.26 6.89
CA GLY A 133 -16.54 22.52 6.98
C GLY A 133 -15.78 22.46 5.67
N VAL A 134 -16.47 22.15 4.55
CA VAL A 134 -15.87 22.14 3.21
C VAL A 134 -15.39 23.54 2.81
N PHE A 135 -16.17 24.57 3.13
CA PHE A 135 -15.81 25.95 2.84
C PHE A 135 -14.54 26.38 3.58
N VAL A 136 -14.47 26.10 4.89
CA VAL A 136 -13.27 26.40 5.69
C VAL A 136 -12.10 25.56 5.24
N TYR A 137 -12.29 24.28 4.90
CA TYR A 137 -11.23 23.42 4.37
C TYR A 137 -10.62 24.00 3.07
N ARG A 138 -11.45 24.49 2.15
CA ARG A 138 -10.97 25.17 0.94
C ARG A 138 -10.16 26.44 1.24
N GLN A 139 -10.52 27.17 2.30
CA GLN A 139 -9.85 28.40 2.72
C GLN A 139 -8.52 28.13 3.45
N THR A 140 -8.51 27.19 4.40
CA THR A 140 -7.36 26.93 5.27
C THR A 140 -6.38 25.91 4.68
N MET A 141 -6.83 25.09 3.73
CA MET A 141 -6.06 24.04 3.07
C MET A 141 -6.34 23.96 1.55
N PRO A 142 -6.05 25.02 0.78
CA PRO A 142 -6.36 25.08 -0.64
C PRO A 142 -5.68 24.00 -1.47
N LEU A 143 -4.41 23.66 -1.18
CA LEU A 143 -3.69 22.64 -1.96
C LEU A 143 -4.23 21.24 -1.68
N SER A 144 -4.50 20.95 -0.41
CA SER A 144 -5.04 19.66 -0.02
C SER A 144 -6.47 19.47 -0.55
N TYR A 145 -7.26 20.54 -0.60
CA TYR A 145 -8.59 20.54 -1.23
C TYR A 145 -8.50 20.26 -2.73
N GLN A 146 -7.58 20.89 -3.46
CA GLN A 146 -7.41 20.61 -4.88
C GLN A 146 -6.98 19.16 -5.14
N ASN A 147 -6.08 18.62 -4.33
CA ASN A 147 -5.60 17.25 -4.50
C ASN A 147 -6.67 16.22 -4.15
N SER A 148 -7.48 16.46 -3.11
CA SER A 148 -8.63 15.59 -2.79
C SER A 148 -9.69 15.62 -3.89
N VAL A 149 -10.00 16.78 -4.47
CA VAL A 149 -10.91 16.87 -5.62
C VAL A 149 -10.34 16.14 -6.84
N LYS A 150 -9.05 16.31 -7.15
CA LYS A 150 -8.40 15.57 -8.26
C LYS A 150 -8.46 14.07 -8.05
N PHE A 151 -8.19 13.61 -6.83
CA PHE A 151 -8.28 12.19 -6.48
C PHE A 151 -9.71 11.66 -6.66
N LEU A 152 -10.73 12.41 -6.22
CA LEU A 152 -12.13 12.03 -6.43
C LEU A 152 -12.46 11.94 -7.93
N VAL A 153 -12.03 12.92 -8.73
CA VAL A 153 -12.23 12.89 -10.19
C VAL A 153 -11.55 11.68 -10.84
N GLU A 154 -10.36 11.30 -10.38
CA GLU A 154 -9.66 10.11 -10.86
C GLU A 154 -10.41 8.81 -10.51
N GLN A 155 -11.02 8.74 -9.33
CA GLN A 155 -11.87 7.59 -8.95
C GLN A 155 -13.19 7.58 -9.71
N GLU A 156 -13.82 8.75 -9.89
CA GLU A 156 -15.04 8.91 -10.68
C GLU A 156 -14.84 8.54 -12.14
N ALA A 157 -13.65 8.75 -12.73
CA ALA A 157 -13.35 8.32 -14.09
C ALA A 157 -13.46 6.79 -14.28
N ARG A 158 -13.43 6.01 -13.20
CA ARG A 158 -13.67 4.55 -13.24
C ARG A 158 -15.15 4.19 -13.30
N VAL A 159 -16.05 5.15 -13.03
CA VAL A 159 -17.50 4.97 -13.04
C VAL A 159 -18.15 6.04 -13.93
N PRO A 160 -18.41 5.72 -15.22
CA PRO A 160 -18.80 6.73 -16.22
C PRO A 160 -20.11 7.46 -15.90
N GLU A 161 -21.07 6.79 -15.25
CA GLU A 161 -22.37 7.37 -14.89
C GLU A 161 -22.23 8.59 -13.96
N PHE A 162 -21.34 8.53 -12.96
CA PHE A 162 -21.10 9.66 -12.05
C PHE A 162 -20.35 10.79 -12.75
N HIS A 163 -19.46 10.46 -13.67
CA HIS A 163 -18.69 11.44 -14.41
C HIS A 163 -19.59 12.31 -15.31
N GLU A 164 -20.51 11.68 -16.04
CA GLU A 164 -21.48 12.38 -16.88
C GLU A 164 -22.42 13.26 -16.07
N ALA A 165 -22.99 12.73 -14.97
CA ALA A 165 -23.86 13.49 -14.08
C ALA A 165 -23.15 14.71 -13.47
N ARG A 166 -21.86 14.59 -13.13
CA ARG A 166 -21.05 15.70 -12.65
C ARG A 166 -20.83 16.76 -13.72
N ILE A 167 -20.49 16.36 -14.95
CA ILE A 167 -20.31 17.32 -16.06
C ILE A 167 -21.61 18.08 -16.32
N GLU A 168 -22.73 17.37 -16.34
CA GLU A 168 -24.05 17.98 -16.52
C GLU A 168 -24.34 19.00 -15.41
N ALA A 169 -24.15 18.63 -14.14
CA ALA A 169 -24.35 19.53 -13.01
C ALA A 169 -23.44 20.78 -13.07
N VAL A 170 -22.19 20.61 -13.47
CA VAL A 170 -21.24 21.73 -13.64
C VAL A 170 -21.69 22.65 -14.78
N ASN A 171 -22.15 22.09 -15.90
CA ASN A 171 -22.66 22.88 -17.02
C ASN A 171 -23.93 23.66 -16.64
N GLN A 172 -24.83 23.03 -15.88
CA GLN A 172 -26.03 23.70 -15.35
C GLN A 172 -25.64 24.86 -14.43
N LEU A 173 -24.66 24.68 -13.53
CA LEU A 173 -24.17 25.77 -12.67
C LEU A 173 -23.56 26.93 -13.47
N HIS A 174 -22.78 26.63 -14.51
CA HIS A 174 -22.24 27.66 -15.39
C HIS A 174 -23.34 28.42 -16.15
N SER A 175 -24.38 27.70 -16.61
CA SER A 175 -25.53 28.34 -17.26
C SER A 175 -26.30 29.25 -16.30
N LEU A 176 -26.53 28.83 -15.06
CA LEU A 176 -27.17 29.64 -14.03
C LEU A 176 -26.33 30.89 -13.69
N GLN A 177 -25.02 30.75 -13.58
CA GLN A 177 -24.13 31.89 -13.36
C GLN A 177 -24.22 32.89 -14.52
N ALA A 178 -24.23 32.40 -15.76
CA ALA A 178 -24.41 33.23 -16.94
C ALA A 178 -25.77 33.95 -16.90
N ASP A 179 -26.84 33.25 -16.55
CA ASP A 179 -28.19 33.83 -16.49
C ASP A 179 -28.34 34.88 -15.38
N VAL A 180 -27.73 34.65 -14.21
CA VAL A 180 -27.66 35.65 -13.14
C VAL A 180 -26.86 36.87 -13.57
N SER A 181 -25.73 36.69 -14.27
CA SER A 181 -24.96 37.82 -14.79
C SER A 181 -25.74 38.63 -15.86
N LYS A 182 -26.54 37.96 -16.70
CA LYS A 182 -27.42 38.63 -17.66
C LYS A 182 -28.55 39.37 -16.96
N ALA A 183 -29.22 38.74 -16.00
CA ALA A 183 -30.30 39.36 -15.24
C ALA A 183 -29.84 40.60 -14.47
N THR A 184 -28.64 40.55 -13.87
CA THR A 184 -28.05 41.72 -13.20
C THR A 184 -27.68 42.83 -14.19
N ALA A 185 -27.13 42.49 -15.35
CA ALA A 185 -26.83 43.46 -16.41
C ALA A 185 -28.10 44.12 -16.98
N GLU A 186 -29.15 43.33 -17.22
CA GLU A 186 -30.46 43.81 -17.69
C GLU A 186 -31.16 44.67 -16.64
N GLY A 187 -31.08 44.30 -15.35
CA GLY A 187 -31.57 45.12 -14.24
C GLY A 187 -30.87 46.47 -14.15
N ASN A 188 -29.54 46.50 -14.26
CA ASN A 188 -28.78 47.75 -14.29
C ASN A 188 -29.15 48.62 -15.50
N ALA A 189 -29.34 48.01 -16.67
CA ALA A 189 -29.79 48.71 -17.88
C ALA A 189 -31.22 49.26 -17.73
N ALA A 190 -32.13 48.51 -17.09
CA ALA A 190 -33.50 48.94 -16.81
C ALA A 190 -33.53 50.13 -15.83
N LEU A 191 -32.75 50.08 -14.75
CA LEU A 191 -32.61 51.20 -13.81
C LEU A 191 -32.06 52.45 -14.49
N THR A 192 -31.06 52.30 -15.35
CA THR A 192 -30.48 53.41 -16.12
C THR A 192 -31.52 54.04 -17.05
N ARG A 193 -32.34 53.22 -17.73
CA ARG A 193 -33.44 53.71 -18.59
C ARG A 193 -34.53 54.42 -17.77
N GLN A 194 -34.89 53.92 -16.59
CA GLN A 194 -35.87 54.54 -15.70
C GLN A 194 -35.39 55.90 -15.16
N ILE A 195 -34.12 55.99 -14.75
CA ILE A 195 -33.52 57.27 -14.33
C ILE A 195 -33.51 58.25 -15.49
N HIS A 196 -33.18 57.78 -16.70
CA HIS A 196 -33.17 58.61 -17.90
C HIS A 196 -34.57 59.10 -18.26
N SER A 197 -35.59 58.24 -18.24
CA SER A 197 -36.98 58.62 -18.53
C SER A 197 -37.55 59.57 -17.48
N LEU A 198 -37.23 59.36 -16.19
CA LEU A 198 -37.61 60.29 -15.12
C LEU A 198 -36.97 61.67 -15.31
N ARG A 199 -35.70 61.71 -15.71
CA ARG A 199 -35.00 62.98 -16.00
C ARG A 199 -35.60 63.69 -17.21
N ALA A 200 -36.01 62.94 -18.24
CA ALA A 200 -36.68 63.49 -19.42
C ALA A 200 -38.07 64.04 -19.07
N SER A 201 -38.88 63.31 -18.29
CA SER A 201 -40.22 63.76 -17.88
C SER A 201 -40.18 64.97 -16.96
N ILE A 202 -39.19 65.06 -16.07
CA ILE A 202 -38.99 66.27 -15.24
C ILE A 202 -38.63 67.46 -16.14
N LYS A 203 -37.79 67.27 -17.16
CA LYS A 203 -37.41 68.34 -18.08
C LYS A 203 -38.59 68.84 -18.93
N GLU A 204 -39.53 67.97 -19.28
CA GLU A 204 -40.77 68.34 -19.99
C GLU A 204 -41.77 69.06 -19.09
N LEU A 205 -41.86 68.71 -17.80
CA LEU A 205 -42.73 69.39 -16.82
C LEU A 205 -42.29 70.83 -16.48
N PHE A 206 -41.00 71.15 -16.64
CA PHE A 206 -40.42 72.46 -16.33
C PHE A 206 -40.21 73.35 -17.57
N LYS A 207 -40.85 73.01 -18.70
CA LYS A 207 -40.82 73.77 -19.95
C LYS A 207 -42.20 74.34 -20.27
#